data_AF-A0AB39XMR0-F1
#
_entry.id   AF-A0AB39XMR0-F1
#
_cell.length_a   1.000
_cell.length_b   1.000
_cell.length_c   1.000
_cell.angle_alpha   90.00
_cell.angle_beta   90.00
_cell.angle_gamma   90.00
#
_symmetry.space_group_name_H-M   'P 1'
#
loop_
_entity.id
_entity.type
_entity.pdbx_description
1 polymer ?
#
loop_
_entity_poly.entity_id
_entity_poly.type
_entity_poly.pdbx_seq_one_letter_code
_entity_poly.pdbx_strand_id
1 'polypeptide(L)'
;MSKAENRAAAKAYHQEQERKRRELARAEAIKADLVELERLRRYLMFGKKVGEPAHELIDAIDDYVQKLTGDRTTLHTHNHRCG
;
A
#
# COMPACT_ATOMS: atom_id res chain seq x y z
N MET A 1 -5.87 -29.42 31.56
CA MET A 1 -4.77 -28.83 30.80
C MET A 1 -3.45 -29.43 31.26
N SER A 2 -2.88 -30.31 30.45
CA SER A 2 -1.54 -30.88 30.65
C SER A 2 -0.46 -29.82 30.44
N LYS A 3 0.71 -30.02 31.05
CA LYS A 3 1.91 -29.19 30.81
C LYS A 3 2.28 -29.11 29.32
N ALA A 4 2.03 -30.18 28.57
CA ALA A 4 2.24 -30.22 27.13
C ALA A 4 1.25 -29.30 26.37
N GLU A 5 -0.02 -29.31 26.78
CA GLU A 5 -1.08 -28.49 26.19
C GLU A 5 -0.84 -27.00 26.44
N ASN A 6 -0.44 -26.61 27.66
CA ASN A 6 -0.08 -25.22 27.96
C ASN A 6 1.12 -24.74 27.15
N ARG A 7 2.13 -25.59 26.95
CA ARG A 7 3.30 -25.24 26.13
C ARG A 7 2.93 -25.11 24.65
N ALA A 8 2.03 -25.94 24.15
CA ALA A 8 1.54 -25.85 22.77
C ALA A 8 0.72 -24.57 22.54
N ALA A 9 -0.19 -24.24 23.46
CA ALA A 9 -0.99 -23.02 23.41
C ALA A 9 -0.12 -21.75 23.45
N ALA A 10 0.88 -21.70 24.32
CA ALA A 10 1.84 -20.58 24.38
C ALA A 10 2.61 -20.40 23.05
N LYS A 11 3.06 -21.51 22.44
CA LYS A 11 3.75 -21.46 21.15
C LYS A 11 2.84 -20.96 20.02
N ALA A 12 1.62 -21.46 19.94
CA ALA A 12 0.64 -21.02 18.94
C ALA A 12 0.33 -19.53 19.07
N TYR A 13 0.15 -19.04 20.31
CA TYR A 13 -0.05 -17.63 20.59
C TYR A 13 1.14 -16.77 20.11
N HIS A 14 2.38 -17.17 20.44
CA HIS A 14 3.57 -16.46 19.98
C HIS A 14 3.67 -16.42 18.45
N GLN A 15 3.38 -17.52 17.76
CA GLN A 15 3.39 -17.57 16.29
C GLN A 15 2.33 -16.64 15.68
N GLU A 16 1.13 -16.60 16.27
CA GLU A 16 0.08 -15.70 15.81
C GLU A 16 0.47 -14.22 15.98
N GLN A 17 1.11 -13.88 17.10
CA GLN A 17 1.56 -12.51 17.33
C GLN A 17 2.67 -12.10 16.38
N GLU A 18 3.61 -12.99 16.07
CA GLU A 18 4.63 -12.73 15.05
C GLU A 18 4.02 -12.58 13.65
N ARG A 19 2.98 -13.35 13.32
CA ARG A 19 2.24 -13.16 12.06
C ARG A 19 1.60 -11.78 12.00
N LYS A 20 0.88 -11.36 13.04
CA LYS A 20 0.24 -10.04 13.11
C LYS A 20 1.24 -8.90 12.99
N ARG A 21 2.41 -9.01 13.64
CA ARG A 21 3.48 -8.02 13.52
C ARG A 21 4.01 -7.89 12.09
N ARG A 22 4.20 -9.01 11.40
CA ARG A 22 4.63 -9.01 9.99
C ARG A 22 3.57 -8.40 9.07
N GLU A 23 2.30 -8.70 9.32
CA GLU A 23 1.18 -8.11 8.57
C GLU A 23 1.11 -6.60 8.78
N LEU A 24 1.28 -6.12 10.02
CA LEU A 24 1.35 -4.69 10.33
C LEU A 24 2.54 -4.01 9.66
N ALA A 25 3.74 -4.58 9.76
CA ALA A 25 4.92 -4.04 9.10
C ALA A 25 4.76 -3.96 7.57
N ARG A 26 4.13 -4.99 6.96
CA ARG A 26 3.80 -4.97 5.53
C ARG A 26 2.79 -3.88 5.19
N ALA A 27 1.77 -3.69 6.02
CA ALA A 27 0.78 -2.64 5.82
C ALA A 27 1.40 -1.23 5.95
N GLU A 28 2.32 -1.02 6.88
CA GLU A 28 3.07 0.23 7.02
C GLU A 28 3.96 0.50 5.81
N ALA A 29 4.67 -0.53 5.31
CA ALA A 29 5.46 -0.41 4.09
C ALA A 29 4.60 -0.03 2.87
N ILE A 30 3.45 -0.69 2.69
CA ILE A 30 2.50 -0.36 1.61
C ILE A 30 2.00 1.08 1.75
N LYS A 31 1.69 1.56 2.97
CA LYS A 31 1.29 2.95 3.19
C LYS A 31 2.38 3.94 2.79
N ALA A 32 3.64 3.65 3.12
CA ALA A 32 4.76 4.52 2.76
C ALA A 32 4.95 4.56 1.22
N ASP A 33 4.88 3.41 0.57
CA ASP A 33 4.96 3.31 -0.90
C ASP A 33 3.84 4.11 -1.57
N LEU A 34 2.60 4.01 -1.07
CA LEU A 34 1.46 4.77 -1.62
C LEU A 34 1.67 6.29 -1.54
N VAL A 35 2.29 6.80 -0.46
CA VAL A 35 2.60 8.23 -0.33
C VAL A 35 3.60 8.69 -1.39
N GLU A 36 4.65 7.91 -1.65
CA GLU A 36 5.64 8.26 -2.67
C GLU A 36 5.07 8.14 -4.09
N LEU A 37 4.25 7.12 -4.35
CA LEU A 37 3.53 6.97 -5.62
C LEU A 37 2.57 8.13 -5.86
N GLU A 38 1.87 8.60 -4.83
CA GLU A 38 0.99 9.78 -4.93
C GLU A 38 1.78 11.03 -5.33
N ARG A 39 2.93 11.26 -4.68
CA ARG A 39 3.81 12.40 -5.01
C ARG A 39 4.32 12.32 -6.43
N LEU A 40 4.76 11.14 -6.88
CA LEU A 40 5.24 10.92 -8.25
C LEU A 40 4.11 11.15 -9.26
N ARG A 41 2.91 10.60 -9.01
CA ARG A 41 1.73 10.81 -9.85
C ARG A 41 1.37 12.28 -9.97
N ARG A 42 1.37 13.04 -8.86
CA ARG A 42 1.15 14.49 -8.86
C ARG A 42 2.22 15.24 -9.65
N TYR A 43 3.49 14.86 -9.51
CA TYR A 43 4.59 15.43 -10.27
C TYR A 43 4.43 15.17 -11.79
N LEU A 44 3.99 13.98 -12.19
CA LEU A 44 3.73 13.65 -13.59
C LEU A 44 2.51 14.39 -14.16
N MET A 45 1.47 14.61 -13.36
CA MET A 45 0.26 15.34 -13.80
C MET A 45 0.48 16.86 -13.91
N PHE A 46 1.15 17.47 -12.93
CA PHE A 46 1.25 18.93 -12.81
C PHE A 46 2.64 19.49 -13.10
N GLY A 47 3.67 18.64 -13.12
CA GLY A 47 5.02 19.04 -13.48
C GLY A 47 5.15 19.35 -14.97
N LYS A 48 6.00 20.31 -15.33
CA LYS A 48 6.35 20.61 -16.73
C LYS A 48 7.15 19.43 -17.33
N LYS A 49 6.46 18.41 -17.83
CA LYS A 49 7.05 17.37 -18.70
C LYS A 49 6.59 17.58 -20.13
N VAL A 50 7.23 18.52 -20.82
CA VAL A 50 7.10 18.65 -22.29
C VAL A 50 7.97 17.56 -22.91
N GLY A 51 7.36 16.57 -23.58
CA GLY A 51 8.06 15.58 -24.40
C GLY A 51 8.32 14.19 -23.79
N GLU A 52 7.89 13.92 -22.56
CA GLU A 52 7.91 12.56 -21.98
C GLU A 52 6.49 11.93 -21.95
N PRO A 53 6.34 10.60 -22.03
CA PRO A 53 5.06 9.92 -21.95
C PRO A 53 4.54 9.87 -20.50
N ALA A 54 4.26 11.04 -19.92
CA ALA A 54 3.75 11.17 -18.56
C ALA A 54 2.48 10.32 -18.32
N HIS A 55 1.67 10.12 -19.36
CA HIS A 55 0.47 9.28 -19.31
C HIS A 55 0.79 7.80 -19.07
N GLU A 56 1.76 7.22 -19.79
CA GLU A 56 2.17 5.82 -19.62
C GLU A 56 2.71 5.56 -18.22
N LEU A 57 3.46 6.52 -17.66
CA LEU A 57 3.97 6.43 -16.30
C LEU A 57 2.87 6.55 -15.25
N ILE A 58 1.86 7.40 -15.48
CA ILE A 58 0.69 7.48 -14.60
C ILE A 58 -0.10 6.16 -14.62
N ASP A 59 -0.32 5.58 -15.79
CA ASP A 59 -1.01 4.29 -15.92
C ASP A 59 -0.24 3.16 -15.21
N ALA A 60 1.09 3.12 -15.36
CA ALA A 60 1.92 2.15 -14.66
C ALA A 60 1.86 2.29 -13.13
N ILE A 61 1.77 3.52 -12.61
CA ILE A 61 1.56 3.78 -11.19
C ILE A 61 0.18 3.25 -10.77
N ASP A 62 -0.88 3.59 -11.50
CA ASP A 62 -2.25 3.20 -11.17
C ASP A 62 -2.42 1.66 -11.21
N ASP A 63 -1.79 0.97 -12.17
CA ASP A 63 -1.77 -0.51 -12.25
C ASP A 63 -1.00 -1.15 -11.09
N TYR A 64 0.11 -0.55 -10.66
CA TYR A 64 0.85 -1.05 -9.50
C TYR A 64 0.05 -0.87 -8.20
N VAL A 65 -0.62 0.28 -8.05
CA VAL A 65 -1.53 0.54 -6.93
C VAL A 65 -2.66 -0.49 -6.90
N GLN A 66 -3.28 -0.80 -8.04
CA GLN A 66 -4.30 -1.84 -8.13
C GLN A 66 -3.79 -3.20 -7.62
N LYS A 67 -2.54 -3.57 -7.95
CA LYS A 67 -1.93 -4.82 -7.45
C LYS A 67 -1.68 -4.80 -5.94
N LEU A 68 -1.42 -3.64 -5.35
CA LEU A 68 -1.18 -3.48 -3.91
C LEU A 68 -2.46 -3.40 -3.09
N THR A 69 -3.48 -2.68 -3.57
CA THR A 69 -4.68 -2.31 -2.80
C THR A 69 -5.96 -2.99 -3.28
N GLY A 70 -5.96 -3.52 -4.51
CA GLY A 70 -7.16 -4.00 -5.19
C GLY A 70 -7.98 -2.89 -5.86
N ASP A 71 -7.57 -1.63 -5.73
CA ASP A 71 -8.28 -0.47 -6.26
C ASP A 71 -7.32 0.44 -7.03
N ARG A 72 -7.52 0.52 -8.35
CA ARG A 72 -6.73 1.36 -9.25
C ARG A 72 -6.87 2.85 -8.94
N THR A 73 -8.00 3.25 -8.36
CA THR A 73 -8.33 4.66 -8.12
C THR A 73 -7.86 5.18 -6.77
N THR A 74 -7.14 4.37 -5.98
CA THR A 74 -6.70 4.74 -4.63
C THR A 74 -5.89 6.05 -4.59
N LEU A 75 -5.15 6.37 -5.65
CA LEU A 75 -4.37 7.63 -5.77
C LEU A 75 -5.09 8.74 -6.54
N HIS A 76 -6.32 8.50 -6.98
CA HIS A 76 -7.12 9.52 -7.64
C HIS A 76 -7.60 10.48 -6.57
N THR A 77 -7.08 11.70 -6.57
CA THR A 77 -7.69 12.78 -5.81
C THR A 77 -9.09 12.97 -6.35
N HIS A 78 -10.12 12.65 -5.56
CA HIS A 78 -11.48 13.13 -5.81
C HIS A 78 -11.39 14.66 -5.80
N ASN A 79 -11.39 15.27 -6.99
CA ASN A 79 -11.62 16.69 -7.14
C ASN A 79 -12.98 16.98 -6.50
N HIS A 80 -12.99 17.39 -5.23
CA HIS A 80 -14.17 17.93 -4.58
C HIS A 80 -14.50 19.22 -5.33
N ARG A 81 -15.57 19.12 -6.13
CA ARG A 81 -16.39 20.17 -6.74
C ARG A 81 -15.77 21.57 -6.77
N CYS A 82 -15.47 22.05 -7.98
CA CYS A 82 -15.63 23.46 -8.28
C CYS A 82 -17.03 23.91 -7.84
N GLY A 83 -17.06 24.90 -6.95
CA GLY A 83 -18.21 25.66 -6.50
C GLY A 83 -17.70 26.96 -5.90
#